data_AF-A0A1F8ND70-F1
#
_entry.id   AF-A0A1F8ND70-F1
#
_cell.length_a   1.000
_cell.length_b   1.000
_cell.length_c   1.000
_cell.angle_alpha   90.00
_cell.angle_beta   90.00
_cell.angle_gamma   90.00
#
_symmetry.space_group_name_H-M   'P 1'
#
loop_
_entity.id
_entity.type
_entity.pdbx_description
1 polymer ?
#
loop_
_entity_poly.entity_id
_entity_poly.type
_entity_poly.pdbx_seq_one_letter_code
_entity_poly.pdbx_strand_id
1 'polypeptide(L)'
;MEETPAVVTGTCGVVLFLLPIIAGLLLGREKKEPDPTGEGPFAFLTPSERANILLEEWKQVTGMQMHFNDMIIRMRTLAVSVVISVFGAAGFAIGQFEDRFVHIAGEDVHVAAIVIAFGLVLWLTIFIIDYGYYYKLLVGSVRRGWQIDDAFRTVKLFDGMHLFGAARLISEAIGPIGASKYFVWTFYGLVYFTGLVYLVAVLIVLDPA
;
A
#
# COMPACT_ATOMS: atom_id res chain seq x y z
N MET A 1 19.29 -48.24 -30.39
CA MET A 1 19.98 -48.23 -29.09
C MET A 1 20.40 -46.79 -28.88
N GLU A 2 19.56 -46.03 -28.18
CA GLU A 2 19.75 -45.70 -26.74
C GLU A 2 20.70 -44.50 -26.62
N GLU A 3 20.42 -43.40 -25.94
CA GLU A 3 19.27 -42.86 -25.20
C GLU A 3 19.36 -41.32 -25.28
N THR A 4 18.24 -40.64 -25.12
CA THR A 4 18.18 -39.22 -24.71
C THR A 4 18.62 -39.03 -23.25
N PRO A 5 19.15 -37.85 -22.89
CA PRO A 5 18.81 -37.23 -21.61
C PRO A 5 18.28 -35.80 -21.84
N ALA A 6 17.02 -35.52 -21.52
CA ALA A 6 16.51 -35.17 -20.19
C ALA A 6 16.77 -33.68 -19.84
N VAL A 7 15.72 -32.90 -20.07
CA VAL A 7 15.47 -31.58 -19.48
C VAL A 7 15.38 -31.72 -17.96
N VAL A 8 16.19 -30.98 -17.22
CA VAL A 8 15.95 -30.66 -15.80
C VAL A 8 16.10 -29.15 -15.59
N THR A 9 14.98 -28.48 -15.87
CA THR A 9 14.30 -27.50 -15.00
C THR A 9 15.14 -26.65 -14.05
N GLY A 10 15.05 -25.33 -14.30
CA GLY A 10 15.46 -24.29 -13.39
C GLY A 10 14.66 -24.31 -12.09
N THR A 11 15.38 -24.41 -10.97
CA THR A 11 14.89 -24.04 -9.63
C THR A 11 15.99 -23.41 -8.77
N CYS A 12 17.21 -23.24 -9.28
CA CYS A 12 18.36 -22.81 -8.47
C CYS A 12 18.48 -21.27 -8.28
N GLY A 13 17.76 -20.46 -9.08
CA GLY A 13 17.89 -19.00 -9.05
C GLY A 13 17.15 -18.29 -7.90
N VAL A 14 16.07 -18.89 -7.37
CA VAL A 14 15.21 -18.25 -6.35
C VAL A 14 15.73 -18.51 -4.92
N VAL A 15 16.42 -19.63 -4.70
CA VAL A 15 16.90 -20.02 -3.37
C VAL A 15 18.05 -19.12 -2.89
N LEU A 16 18.87 -18.59 -3.80
CA LEU A 16 19.98 -17.69 -3.43
C LEU A 16 19.52 -16.28 -3.01
N PHE A 17 18.36 -15.80 -3.47
CA PHE A 17 17.83 -14.49 -3.09
C PHE A 17 17.14 -14.47 -1.71
N LEU A 18 16.75 -15.63 -1.19
CA LEU A 18 16.06 -15.75 0.11
C LEU A 18 17.00 -16.05 1.28
N LEU A 19 18.25 -16.46 1.03
CA LEU A 19 19.23 -16.75 2.07
C LEU A 19 19.48 -15.58 3.04
N PRO A 20 19.56 -14.30 2.62
CA PRO A 20 19.72 -13.18 3.56
C PRO A 20 18.47 -12.96 4.42
N ILE A 21 17.28 -13.24 3.87
CA ILE A 21 15.99 -13.04 4.53
C ILE A 21 15.75 -14.15 5.56
N ILE A 22 16.11 -15.39 5.23
CA ILE A 22 16.02 -16.54 6.15
C ILE A 22 17.12 -16.46 7.22
N ALA A 23 18.34 -16.00 6.88
CA ALA A 23 19.39 -15.75 7.87
C ALA A 23 19.00 -14.65 8.87
N GLY A 24 18.35 -13.58 8.40
CA GLY A 24 17.80 -12.54 9.29
C GLY A 24 16.60 -12.99 10.14
N LEU A 25 15.92 -14.07 9.75
CA LEU A 25 14.80 -14.66 10.50
C LEU A 25 15.26 -15.73 11.52
N LEU A 26 16.37 -16.44 11.23
CA LEU A 26 16.95 -17.47 12.09
C LEU A 26 17.99 -16.92 13.08
N LEU A 27 18.65 -15.80 12.77
CA LEU A 27 19.45 -15.06 13.73
C LEU A 27 18.50 -14.31 14.66
N GLY A 28 18.09 -14.99 15.72
CA GLY A 28 17.38 -14.39 16.84
C GLY A 28 18.05 -13.07 17.22
N ARG A 29 17.27 -11.99 17.21
CA ARG A 29 17.69 -10.70 17.77
C ARG A 29 18.23 -10.94 19.17
N GLU A 30 19.54 -10.79 19.38
CA GLU A 30 20.08 -10.63 20.72
C GLU A 30 19.34 -9.46 21.37
N LYS A 31 18.56 -9.76 22.41
CA LYS A 31 18.11 -8.73 23.33
C LYS A 31 19.34 -8.27 24.08
N LYS A 32 19.95 -7.18 23.61
CA LYS A 32 21.02 -6.49 24.33
C LYS A 32 20.49 -6.17 25.73
N GLU A 33 21.09 -6.77 26.76
CA GLU A 33 20.76 -6.46 28.15
C GLU A 33 20.94 -4.95 28.38
N PRO A 34 20.02 -4.30 29.11
CA PRO A 34 20.14 -2.88 29.39
C PRO A 34 21.43 -2.61 30.16
N ASP A 35 22.16 -1.59 29.71
CA ASP A 35 23.45 -1.18 30.27
C ASP A 35 23.33 -0.92 31.79
N PRO A 36 24.14 -1.58 32.64
CA PRO A 36 24.06 -1.47 34.09
C PRO A 36 24.51 -0.10 34.64
N THR A 37 25.11 0.76 33.82
CA THR A 37 25.55 2.10 34.26
C THR A 37 24.40 3.10 34.41
N GLY A 38 23.18 2.78 33.95
CA GLY A 38 22.01 3.68 34.03
C GLY A 38 22.11 4.93 33.14
N GLU A 39 23.28 5.15 32.53
CA GLU A 39 23.57 6.21 31.59
C GLU A 39 23.29 5.69 30.17
N GLY A 40 22.10 5.97 29.66
CA GLY A 40 21.76 5.66 28.27
C GLY A 40 22.76 6.30 27.29
N PRO A 41 22.74 5.93 26.00
CA PRO A 41 23.70 6.37 24.98
C PRO A 41 23.77 7.90 24.74
N PHE A 42 23.01 8.69 25.49
CA PHE A 42 22.87 10.14 25.43
C PHE A 42 23.04 10.82 26.81
N ALA A 43 23.69 10.15 27.77
CA ALA A 43 23.89 10.68 29.12
C ALA A 43 24.69 12.00 29.14
N PHE A 44 25.60 12.18 28.18
CA PHE A 44 26.42 13.39 28.02
C PHE A 44 25.66 14.62 27.51
N LEU A 45 24.44 14.46 26.99
CA LEU A 45 23.66 15.58 26.47
C LEU A 45 23.04 16.42 27.61
N THR A 46 22.90 17.71 27.39
CA THR A 46 22.10 18.57 28.27
C THR A 46 20.60 18.24 28.11
N PRO A 47 19.76 18.53 29.12
CA PRO A 47 18.31 18.36 28.99
C PRO A 47 17.71 19.10 27.79
N SER A 48 18.20 20.31 27.47
CA SER A 48 17.76 21.09 26.32
C SER A 48 18.13 20.45 24.98
N GLU A 49 19.33 19.87 24.86
CA GLU A 49 19.73 19.16 23.64
C GLU A 49 18.88 17.91 23.41
N ARG A 50 18.62 17.13 24.46
CA ARG A 50 17.71 15.97 24.36
C ARG A 50 16.29 16.38 23.92
N ALA A 51 15.78 17.49 24.46
CA ALA A 51 14.47 18.01 24.08
C ALA A 51 14.43 18.48 22.62
N ASN A 52 15.51 19.11 22.13
CA ASN A 52 15.61 19.55 20.74
C ASN A 52 15.66 18.36 19.76
N ILE A 53 16.48 17.35 20.04
CA ILE A 53 16.54 16.13 19.21
C ILE A 53 15.18 15.45 19.13
N LEU A 54 14.49 15.33 20.26
CA LEU A 54 13.15 14.77 20.30
C LEU A 54 12.14 15.60 19.49
N LEU A 55 12.18 16.92 19.63
CA LEU A 55 11.31 17.82 18.88
C LEU A 55 11.57 17.73 17.37
N GLU A 56 12.84 17.63 16.97
CA GLU A 56 13.23 17.42 15.57
C GLU A 56 12.72 16.08 15.04
N GLU A 57 12.90 15.01 15.81
CA GLU A 57 12.39 13.69 15.43
C GLU A 57 10.86 13.72 15.28
N TRP A 58 10.15 14.29 16.24
CA TRP A 58 8.69 14.41 16.20
C TRP A 58 8.23 15.21 14.96
N LYS A 59 8.89 16.33 14.65
CA LYS A 59 8.63 17.13 13.45
C LYS A 59 8.86 16.30 12.18
N GLN A 60 9.94 15.53 12.12
CA GLN A 60 10.28 14.71 10.96
C GLN A 60 9.26 13.58 10.75
N VAL A 61 8.84 12.92 11.83
CA VAL A 61 7.80 11.87 11.79
C VAL A 61 6.47 12.45 11.32
N THR A 62 6.06 13.59 11.87
CA THR A 62 4.82 14.28 11.47
C THR A 62 4.87 14.74 10.01
N GLY A 63 6.02 15.27 9.56
CA GLY A 63 6.25 15.62 8.15
C GLY A 63 6.12 14.42 7.22
N MET A 64 6.66 13.27 7.62
CA MET A 64 6.55 12.02 6.85
C MET A 64 5.10 11.51 6.77
N GLN A 65 4.33 11.64 7.85
CA GLN A 65 2.90 11.31 7.87
C GLN A 65 2.11 12.16 6.86
N MET A 66 2.31 13.49 6.86
CA MET A 66 1.66 14.39 5.91
C MET A 66 2.04 14.05 4.47
N HIS A 67 3.34 13.85 4.20
CA HIS A 67 3.83 13.53 2.87
C HIS A 67 3.23 12.23 2.31
N PHE A 68 3.19 11.16 3.12
CA PHE A 68 2.59 9.89 2.70
C PHE A 68 1.07 9.99 2.52
N ASN A 69 0.38 10.74 3.39
CA ASN A 69 -1.04 10.99 3.24
C ASN A 69 -1.36 11.70 1.91
N ASP A 70 -0.62 12.77 1.60
CA ASP A 70 -0.81 13.54 0.36
C ASP A 70 -0.52 12.70 -0.88
N MET A 71 0.53 11.87 -0.83
CA MET A 71 0.87 10.95 -1.91
C MET A 71 -0.24 9.91 -2.15
N ILE A 72 -0.81 9.33 -1.10
CA ILE A 72 -1.93 8.37 -1.22
C ILE A 72 -3.16 9.04 -1.84
N ILE A 73 -3.54 10.23 -1.35
CA ILE A 73 -4.69 10.97 -1.89
C ILE A 73 -4.47 11.26 -3.38
N ARG A 74 -3.29 11.74 -3.75
CA ARG A 74 -2.96 12.05 -5.15
C ARG A 74 -3.03 10.81 -6.04
N MET A 75 -2.46 9.69 -5.61
CA MET A 75 -2.48 8.44 -6.35
C MET A 75 -3.91 7.91 -6.54
N ARG A 76 -4.76 7.98 -5.51
CA ARG A 76 -6.16 7.53 -5.61
C ARG A 76 -6.98 8.40 -6.53
N THR A 77 -6.82 9.71 -6.48
CA THR A 77 -7.50 10.63 -7.39
C THR A 77 -7.12 10.34 -8.85
N LEU A 78 -5.83 10.18 -9.13
CA LEU A 78 -5.35 9.81 -10.47
C LEU A 78 -5.90 8.46 -10.93
N ALA A 79 -5.91 7.47 -10.03
CA ALA A 79 -6.45 6.14 -10.31
C ALA A 79 -7.93 6.20 -10.71
N VAL A 80 -8.74 6.92 -9.94
CA VAL A 80 -10.17 7.10 -10.22
C VAL A 80 -10.37 7.80 -11.57
N SER A 81 -9.59 8.83 -11.88
CA SER A 81 -9.66 9.49 -13.18
C SER A 81 -9.36 8.53 -14.33
N VAL A 82 -8.32 7.71 -14.21
CA VAL A 82 -7.97 6.70 -15.23
C VAL A 82 -9.10 5.70 -15.41
N VAL A 83 -9.71 5.20 -14.33
CA VAL A 83 -10.84 4.25 -14.44
C VAL A 83 -12.04 4.87 -15.13
N ILE A 84 -12.41 6.10 -14.77
CA ILE A 84 -13.51 6.83 -15.42
C ILE A 84 -13.23 6.98 -16.91
N SER A 85 -11.99 7.36 -17.29
CA SER A 85 -11.59 7.49 -18.69
C SER A 85 -11.66 6.15 -19.44
N VAL A 86 -11.19 5.06 -18.84
CA VAL A 86 -11.19 3.73 -19.47
C VAL A 86 -12.62 3.21 -19.65
N PHE A 87 -13.47 3.32 -18.62
CA PHE A 87 -14.86 2.87 -18.72
C PHE A 87 -15.67 3.76 -19.67
N GLY A 88 -15.42 5.07 -19.68
CA GLY A 88 -16.01 5.99 -20.65
C GLY A 88 -15.61 5.67 -22.08
N ALA A 89 -14.32 5.37 -22.31
CA ALA A 89 -13.81 4.97 -23.63
C ALA A 89 -14.40 3.64 -24.09
N ALA A 90 -14.56 2.67 -23.18
CA ALA A 90 -15.24 1.41 -23.48
C ALA A 90 -16.71 1.64 -23.86
N GLY A 91 -17.44 2.46 -23.10
CA GLY A 91 -18.83 2.80 -23.39
C GLY A 91 -18.99 3.51 -24.73
N PHE A 92 -18.09 4.44 -25.04
CA PHE A 92 -18.03 5.10 -26.34
C PHE A 92 -17.74 4.11 -27.47
N ALA A 93 -16.83 3.16 -27.26
CA ALA A 93 -16.47 2.16 -28.26
C ALA A 93 -17.64 1.22 -28.59
N ILE A 94 -18.46 0.85 -27.61
CA ILE A 94 -19.66 0.03 -27.83
C ILE A 94 -20.62 0.72 -28.82
N GLY A 95 -20.83 2.03 -28.67
CA GLY A 95 -21.82 2.75 -29.50
C GLY A 95 -21.30 3.29 -30.83
N GLN A 96 -19.98 3.35 -31.06
CA GLN A 96 -19.39 3.92 -32.29
C GLN A 96 -18.62 2.90 -33.13
N PHE A 97 -18.27 1.76 -32.55
CA PHE A 97 -17.40 0.76 -33.16
C PHE A 97 -17.98 -0.64 -33.09
N GLU A 98 -19.29 -0.79 -33.34
CA GLU A 98 -20.04 -2.04 -33.21
C GLU A 98 -19.39 -3.23 -33.95
N ASP A 99 -18.81 -3.00 -35.12
CA ASP A 99 -18.17 -4.04 -35.95
C ASP A 99 -16.68 -4.25 -35.66
N ARG A 100 -16.14 -3.68 -34.58
CA ARG A 100 -14.70 -3.79 -34.25
C ARG A 100 -14.44 -4.94 -33.30
N PHE A 101 -14.16 -6.09 -33.90
CA PHE A 101 -13.73 -7.30 -33.23
C PHE A 101 -12.24 -7.58 -33.45
N VAL A 102 -11.62 -8.23 -32.48
CA VAL A 102 -10.25 -8.71 -32.53
C VAL A 102 -10.28 -10.21 -32.29
N HIS A 103 -9.67 -10.97 -33.19
CA HIS A 103 -9.58 -12.41 -33.09
C HIS A 103 -8.51 -12.80 -32.07
N ILE A 104 -8.92 -13.37 -30.93
CA ILE A 104 -8.02 -13.76 -29.84
C ILE A 104 -8.36 -15.19 -29.42
N ALA A 105 -7.37 -16.08 -29.46
CA ALA A 105 -7.50 -17.47 -29.03
C ALA A 105 -8.62 -18.28 -29.72
N GLY A 106 -8.99 -17.92 -30.96
CA GLY A 106 -10.03 -18.58 -31.73
C GLY A 106 -11.42 -17.95 -31.62
N GLU A 107 -11.58 -16.95 -30.75
CA GLU A 107 -12.85 -16.24 -30.51
C GLU A 107 -12.73 -14.78 -30.96
N ASP A 108 -13.83 -14.21 -31.46
CA ASP A 108 -13.91 -12.80 -31.83
C ASP A 108 -14.37 -11.96 -30.65
N VAL A 109 -13.45 -11.13 -30.12
CA VAL A 109 -13.71 -10.31 -28.94
C VAL A 109 -13.84 -8.85 -29.33
N HIS A 110 -14.93 -8.21 -28.94
CA HIS A 110 -15.15 -6.79 -29.20
C HIS A 110 -14.10 -5.91 -28.49
N VAL A 111 -13.61 -4.86 -29.16
CA VAL A 111 -12.55 -3.97 -28.65
C VAL A 111 -12.88 -3.38 -27.26
N ALA A 112 -14.15 -3.09 -27.00
CA ALA A 112 -14.59 -2.57 -25.69
C ALA A 112 -14.25 -3.52 -24.52
N ALA A 113 -14.37 -4.84 -24.72
CA ALA A 113 -14.03 -5.82 -23.68
C ALA A 113 -12.52 -5.78 -23.36
N ILE A 114 -11.67 -5.61 -24.37
CA ILE A 114 -10.21 -5.48 -24.21
C ILE A 114 -9.87 -4.21 -23.42
N VAL A 115 -10.53 -3.09 -23.73
CA VAL A 115 -10.33 -1.81 -23.02
C VAL A 115 -10.73 -1.93 -21.55
N ILE A 116 -11.88 -2.56 -21.25
CA ILE A 116 -12.32 -2.78 -19.86
C ILE A 116 -11.36 -3.71 -19.12
N ALA A 117 -10.95 -4.82 -19.74
CA ALA A 117 -10.00 -5.76 -19.16
C ALA A 117 -8.67 -5.08 -18.82
N PHE A 118 -8.15 -4.24 -19.72
CA PHE A 118 -6.96 -3.43 -19.47
C PHE A 118 -7.15 -2.48 -18.27
N GLY A 119 -8.30 -1.80 -18.19
CA GLY A 119 -8.66 -0.98 -17.03
C GLY A 119 -8.67 -1.73 -15.71
N LEU A 120 -9.21 -2.94 -15.69
CA LEU A 120 -9.22 -3.81 -14.50
C LEU A 120 -7.81 -4.21 -14.06
N VAL A 121 -6.92 -4.52 -15.01
CA VAL A 121 -5.50 -4.83 -14.72
C VAL A 121 -4.77 -3.62 -14.15
N LEU A 122 -4.99 -2.43 -14.73
CA LEU A 122 -4.43 -1.19 -14.18
C LEU A 122 -4.95 -0.91 -12.77
N TRP A 123 -6.25 -1.07 -12.55
CA TRP A 123 -6.86 -0.88 -11.22
C TRP A 123 -6.27 -1.82 -10.17
N LEU A 124 -6.08 -3.10 -10.52
CA LEU A 124 -5.46 -4.09 -9.64
C LEU A 124 -3.99 -3.74 -9.36
N THR A 125 -3.25 -3.26 -10.35
CA THR A 125 -1.86 -2.82 -10.18
C THR A 125 -1.78 -1.66 -9.20
N ILE A 126 -2.67 -0.68 -9.34
CA ILE A 126 -2.75 0.46 -8.44
C ILE A 126 -3.11 -0.01 -7.02
N PHE A 127 -4.05 -0.94 -6.87
CA PHE A 127 -4.39 -1.52 -5.56
C PHE A 127 -3.16 -2.15 -4.88
N ILE A 128 -2.38 -2.94 -5.62
CA ILE A 128 -1.17 -3.59 -5.10
C ILE A 128 -0.16 -2.56 -4.62
N ILE A 129 0.04 -1.47 -5.38
CA ILE A 129 0.98 -0.41 -5.00
C ILE A 129 0.44 0.38 -3.79
N ASP A 130 -0.82 0.81 -3.81
CA ASP A 130 -1.43 1.57 -2.71
C ASP A 130 -1.42 0.77 -1.41
N TYR A 131 -2.03 -0.42 -1.42
CA TYR A 131 -2.17 -1.25 -0.22
C TYR A 131 -0.86 -1.90 0.20
N GLY A 132 -0.09 -2.41 -0.78
CA GLY A 132 1.12 -3.18 -0.53
C GLY A 132 2.31 -2.33 -0.09
N TYR A 133 2.35 -1.06 -0.51
CA TYR A 133 3.48 -0.16 -0.29
C TYR A 133 3.06 1.11 0.47
N TYR A 134 2.28 2.01 -0.13
CA TYR A 134 2.03 3.34 0.44
C TYR A 134 1.26 3.31 1.75
N TYR A 135 0.20 2.51 1.83
CA TYR A 135 -0.57 2.31 3.05
C TYR A 135 0.32 1.83 4.21
N LYS A 136 1.25 0.91 3.95
CA LYS A 136 2.18 0.40 4.98
C LYS A 136 3.17 1.47 5.44
N LEU A 137 3.65 2.31 4.53
CA LEU A 137 4.52 3.44 4.87
C LEU A 137 3.81 4.44 5.78
N LEU A 138 2.56 4.78 5.47
CA LEU A 138 1.73 5.67 6.31
C LEU A 138 1.48 5.04 7.69
N VAL A 139 1.10 3.76 7.74
CA VAL A 139 0.90 3.05 9.01
C VAL A 139 2.19 3.02 9.85
N GLY A 140 3.34 2.85 9.21
CA GLY A 140 4.65 2.88 9.86
C GLY A 140 4.96 4.23 10.51
N SER A 141 4.77 5.33 9.78
CA SER A 141 5.03 6.68 10.30
C SER A 141 4.04 7.07 11.41
N VAL A 142 2.77 6.67 11.33
CA VAL A 142 1.78 6.86 12.40
C VAL A 142 2.18 6.09 13.67
N ARG A 143 2.61 4.83 13.53
CA ARG A 143 3.08 4.03 14.67
C ARG A 143 4.32 4.64 15.34
N ARG A 144 5.27 5.22 14.59
CA ARG A 144 6.39 5.94 15.19
C ARG A 144 5.91 7.18 15.94
N GLY A 145 4.93 7.90 15.41
CA GLY A 145 4.28 9.03 16.09
C GLY A 145 3.68 8.62 17.43
N TRP A 146 2.96 7.49 17.49
CA TRP A 146 2.43 6.95 18.74
C TRP A 146 3.50 6.62 19.76
N GLN A 147 4.65 6.08 19.35
CA GLN A 147 5.72 5.79 20.29
C GLN A 147 6.25 7.07 20.96
N ILE A 148 6.30 8.18 20.21
CA ILE A 148 6.69 9.48 20.76
C ILE A 148 5.56 10.03 21.66
N ASP A 149 4.31 10.00 21.20
CA ASP A 149 3.15 10.46 21.98
C ASP A 149 3.03 9.69 23.32
N ASP A 150 3.18 8.36 23.29
CA ASP A 150 3.07 7.50 24.47
C ASP A 150 4.25 7.70 25.43
N ALA A 151 5.48 7.88 24.91
CA ALA A 151 6.67 8.11 25.74
C ALA A 151 6.60 9.41 26.55
N PHE A 152 5.86 10.40 26.06
CA PHE A 152 5.76 11.74 26.67
C PHE A 152 4.35 12.09 27.14
N ARG A 153 3.46 11.11 27.20
CA ARG A 153 2.06 11.30 27.59
C ARG A 153 1.90 11.92 28.98
N THR A 154 2.83 11.69 29.89
CA THR A 154 2.77 12.21 31.27
C THR A 154 3.29 13.63 31.42
N VAL A 155 3.96 14.17 30.39
CA VAL A 155 4.56 15.52 30.42
C VAL A 155 3.51 16.56 30.02
N LYS A 156 3.03 17.30 31.02
CA LYS A 156 2.11 18.45 30.84
C LYS A 156 2.93 19.73 30.75
N LEU A 157 2.75 20.51 29.69
CA LEU A 157 3.51 21.76 29.50
C LEU A 157 2.75 22.97 30.04
N PHE A 158 1.45 23.07 29.74
CA PHE A 158 0.57 24.16 30.17
C PHE A 158 -0.83 23.61 30.40
N ASP A 159 -1.49 24.04 31.49
CA ASP A 159 -2.91 23.85 31.83
C ASP A 159 -3.65 22.70 31.10
N GLY A 160 -3.24 21.45 31.39
CA GLY A 160 -3.90 20.24 30.86
C GLY A 160 -3.55 19.85 29.41
N MET A 161 -2.78 20.64 28.67
CA MET A 161 -2.29 20.28 27.33
C MET A 161 -1.03 19.41 27.41
N HIS A 162 -1.09 18.25 26.76
CA HIS A 162 0.05 17.38 26.55
C HIS A 162 0.95 17.95 25.45
N LEU A 163 2.28 17.85 25.63
CA LEU A 163 3.26 18.33 24.65
C LEU A 163 3.14 17.63 23.29
N PHE A 164 2.78 16.35 23.33
CA PHE A 164 2.57 15.47 22.19
C PHE A 164 1.24 14.73 22.38
N GLY A 165 0.71 14.09 21.33
CA GLY A 165 -0.58 13.38 21.42
C GLY A 165 -1.48 13.51 20.20
N ALA A 166 -1.12 14.30 19.18
CA ALA A 166 -1.97 14.51 18.01
C ALA A 166 -2.29 13.19 17.28
N ALA A 167 -1.30 12.31 17.08
CA ALA A 167 -1.50 11.03 16.41
C ALA A 167 -2.37 10.09 17.24
N ARG A 168 -2.28 10.18 18.58
CA ARG A 168 -3.15 9.42 19.49
C ARG A 168 -4.59 9.92 19.49
N LEU A 169 -4.79 11.22 19.63
CA LEU A 169 -6.11 11.85 19.63
C LEU A 169 -6.88 11.55 18.35
N ILE A 170 -6.20 11.60 17.20
CA ILE A 170 -6.80 11.26 15.90
C ILE A 170 -7.23 9.79 15.87
N SER A 171 -6.41 8.87 16.37
CA SER A 171 -6.79 7.45 16.40
C SER A 171 -7.91 7.15 17.38
N GLU A 172 -7.95 7.83 18.52
CA GLU A 172 -9.05 7.67 19.49
C GLU A 172 -10.37 8.16 18.88
N ALA A 173 -10.33 9.20 18.05
CA ALA A 173 -11.51 9.71 17.34
C ALA A 173 -11.95 8.85 16.14
N ILE A 174 -11.00 8.33 15.34
CA ILE A 174 -11.27 7.66 14.06
C ILE A 174 -11.33 6.13 14.19
N GLY A 175 -10.82 5.58 15.29
CA GLY A 175 -10.72 4.15 15.54
C GLY A 175 -9.33 3.59 15.28
N PRO A 176 -9.14 2.26 15.46
CA PRO A 176 -7.82 1.66 15.42
C PRO A 176 -7.21 1.72 14.01
N ILE A 177 -5.90 1.94 13.92
CA ILE A 177 -5.14 2.02 12.64
C ILE A 177 -5.50 0.88 11.67
N GLY A 178 -5.75 -0.32 12.19
CA GLY A 178 -6.07 -1.50 11.38
C GLY A 178 -7.48 -1.54 10.79
N ALA A 179 -8.43 -0.72 11.24
CA ALA A 179 -9.78 -0.70 10.67
C ALA A 179 -9.80 -0.12 9.25
N SER A 180 -8.90 0.84 8.98
CA SER A 180 -8.75 1.48 7.67
C SER A 180 -8.45 0.50 6.53
N LYS A 181 -7.89 -0.68 6.84
CA LYS A 181 -7.64 -1.73 5.84
C LYS A 181 -8.93 -2.15 5.12
N TYR A 182 -10.03 -2.28 5.86
CA TYR A 182 -11.30 -2.71 5.28
C TYR A 182 -11.86 -1.65 4.35
N PHE A 183 -11.72 -0.38 4.72
CA PHE A 183 -12.14 0.72 3.85
C PHE A 183 -11.38 0.72 2.51
N VAL A 184 -10.07 0.49 2.53
CA VAL A 184 -9.27 0.38 1.30
C VAL A 184 -9.72 -0.82 0.48
N TRP A 185 -9.87 -2.00 1.09
CA TRP A 185 -10.34 -3.20 0.40
C TRP A 185 -11.74 -3.02 -0.21
N THR A 186 -12.68 -2.42 0.51
CA THR A 186 -14.03 -2.14 0.02
C THR A 186 -14.00 -1.16 -1.15
N PHE A 187 -13.22 -0.07 -1.05
CA PHE A 187 -13.09 0.92 -2.12
C PHE A 187 -12.60 0.29 -3.43
N TYR A 188 -11.48 -0.46 -3.38
CA TYR A 188 -10.94 -1.10 -4.58
C TYR A 188 -11.81 -2.26 -5.07
N GLY A 189 -12.35 -3.06 -4.15
CA GLY A 189 -13.20 -4.19 -4.45
C GLY A 189 -14.51 -3.80 -5.13
N LEU A 190 -15.13 -2.70 -4.70
CA LEU A 190 -16.36 -2.17 -5.30
C LEU A 190 -16.14 -1.82 -6.78
N VAL A 191 -15.10 -1.04 -7.08
CA VAL A 191 -14.79 -0.61 -8.46
C VAL A 191 -14.37 -1.80 -9.33
N TYR A 192 -13.62 -2.74 -8.77
CA TYR A 192 -13.24 -3.96 -9.49
C TYR A 192 -14.46 -4.82 -9.82
N PHE A 193 -15.36 -5.01 -8.86
CA PHE A 193 -16.59 -5.77 -9.05
C PHE A 193 -17.50 -5.12 -10.09
N THR A 194 -17.71 -3.80 -10.04
CA THR A 194 -18.52 -3.11 -11.05
C THR A 194 -17.89 -3.19 -12.44
N GLY A 195 -16.56 -3.09 -12.54
CA GLY A 195 -15.85 -3.30 -13.81
C GLY A 195 -15.95 -4.74 -14.34
N LEU A 196 -15.95 -5.76 -13.45
CA LEU A 196 -16.16 -7.15 -13.84
C LEU A 196 -17.58 -7.39 -14.37
N VAL A 197 -18.59 -6.85 -13.68
CA VAL A 197 -19.99 -6.88 -14.15
C VAL A 197 -20.09 -6.21 -15.52
N TYR A 198 -19.42 -5.07 -15.70
CA TYR A 198 -19.43 -4.36 -16.98
C TYR A 198 -18.77 -5.20 -18.09
N LEU A 199 -17.62 -5.81 -17.81
CA LEU A 199 -16.94 -6.70 -18.75
C LEU A 199 -17.84 -7.87 -19.17
N VAL A 200 -18.45 -8.56 -18.22
CA VAL A 200 -19.35 -9.70 -18.48
C VAL A 200 -20.56 -9.25 -19.29
N ALA A 201 -21.15 -8.10 -18.98
CA ALA A 201 -22.26 -7.56 -19.74
C ALA A 201 -21.87 -7.30 -21.21
N VAL A 202 -20.69 -6.73 -21.45
CA VAL A 202 -20.18 -6.49 -22.81
C VAL A 202 -19.95 -7.80 -23.55
N LEU A 203 -19.35 -8.80 -22.90
CA LEU A 203 -19.09 -10.10 -23.53
C LEU A 203 -20.39 -10.84 -23.89
N ILE A 204 -21.43 -10.77 -23.06
CA ILE A 204 -22.73 -11.42 -23.35
C ILE A 204 -23.50 -10.67 -24.44
N VAL A 205 -23.50 -9.34 -24.40
CA VAL A 205 -24.32 -8.52 -25.31
C VAL A 205 -23.71 -8.48 -26.72
N LEU A 206 -22.37 -8.50 -26.82
CA LEU A 206 -21.64 -8.40 -28.08
C LEU A 206 -21.09 -9.75 -28.55
N ASP A 207 -21.58 -10.87 -28.01
CA ASP A 207 -21.21 -12.21 -28.45
C ASP A 207 -21.68 -12.41 -29.90
N PRO A 208 -20.76 -12.60 -30.88
CA PRO A 208 -21.14 -12.88 -32.25
C PRO A 208 -21.71 -14.30 -32.32
N ALA A 209 -23.04 -14.41 -32.30
CA ALA A 209 -23.77 -15.68 -32.48
C ALA A 209 -23.47 -16.37 -33.83
#